data_AF-A0A212LFP2-F1
#
_entry.id   AF-A0A212LFP2-F1
#
_cell.length_a   1.000
_cell.length_b   1.000
_cell.length_c   1.000
_cell.angle_alpha   90.00
_cell.angle_beta   90.00
_cell.angle_gamma   90.00
#
_symmetry.space_group_name_H-M   'P 1'
#
loop_
_entity.id
_entity.type
_entity.pdbx_description
1 polymer ?
#
loop_
_entity_poly.entity_id
_entity_poly.type
_entity_poly.pdbx_seq_one_letter_code
_entity_poly.pdbx_strand_id
1 'polypeptide(L)'
;MDLDVPRLPTLRLADLVPPAEPAMSAESMRRPASVPVDALDAFLPIPAADPLTGAFPRRVSPMPWRHSQPVAAEEQAAALDRLRRTPRRTSSVAYLHVPFCRSRCLFCGFWRNPWHEDVSKPFTDLLIREIELRSRQPLVQDGPALTAVYLGGGTPTALDAADIARIVLTLRRCLPLAETCEITLEGRTSDITVEKITAAIEAGVNRVSLGVQSFDTEVRRKLGRRQPRAELIDRINMVTRKGAAIVIDLIYGLPGQTADVWARDIATAADEIGLDGLDIYALNVFPGGPLARSIASGKLAALPGIEDQARAYAAARAWFADRGWSKLSQAHLGRTPLERNIYNRQIKAGATCLAFGPGSGGSDPTFSWRIDADLERWQSAIEAGEEPIVGLVRHPPFRAASAAITAGFENGRLDLGAIDRLMPGFAERSSYLFVAWERAGLIRYSGDVVETTLPGDFWATTLSAGATSILQEL
;
A
#
# COMPACT_ATOMS: atom_id res chain seq x y z
N MET A 1 -38.68 38.94 -8.40
CA MET A 1 -39.11 37.59 -7.97
C MET A 1 -37.83 36.81 -7.73
N ASP A 2 -37.22 37.03 -6.57
CA ASP A 2 -36.13 36.20 -6.08
C ASP A 2 -36.75 34.90 -5.58
N LEU A 3 -36.45 33.81 -6.29
CA LEU A 3 -36.78 32.47 -5.81
C LEU A 3 -35.73 32.12 -4.76
N ASP A 4 -36.14 32.29 -3.50
CA ASP A 4 -35.44 31.82 -2.32
C ASP A 4 -35.39 30.28 -2.39
N VAL A 5 -34.26 29.74 -2.84
CA VAL A 5 -34.00 28.30 -2.85
C VAL A 5 -33.64 27.91 -1.42
N PRO A 6 -34.45 27.07 -0.73
CA PRO A 6 -34.15 26.68 0.63
C PRO A 6 -32.81 25.94 0.66
N ARG A 7 -31.82 26.45 1.41
CA ARG A 7 -30.64 25.66 1.78
C ARG A 7 -31.12 24.51 2.65
N LEU A 8 -31.22 23.31 2.06
CA LEU A 8 -31.37 22.07 2.81
C LEU A 8 -30.25 22.00 3.87
N PRO A 9 -30.52 21.54 5.10
CA PRO A 9 -29.48 21.41 6.12
C PRO A 9 -28.37 20.51 5.58
N THR A 10 -27.16 21.07 5.45
CA THR A 10 -25.96 20.32 5.05
C THR A 10 -25.63 19.37 6.18
N LEU A 11 -25.95 18.09 6.01
CA LEU A 11 -25.54 17.03 6.92
C LEU A 11 -24.00 17.04 7.00
N ARG A 12 -23.43 17.30 8.19
CA ARG A 12 -21.98 17.24 8.36
C ARG A 12 -21.57 15.78 8.46
N LEU A 13 -20.61 15.36 7.64
CA LEU A 13 -20.12 13.99 7.66
C LEU A 13 -19.51 13.62 9.01
N ALA A 14 -18.92 14.58 9.72
CA ALA A 14 -18.40 14.39 11.07
C ALA A 14 -19.50 14.21 12.13
N ASP A 15 -20.73 14.71 11.91
CA ASP A 15 -21.84 14.47 12.84
C ASP A 15 -22.32 13.00 12.76
N LEU A 16 -22.03 12.31 11.65
CA LEU A 16 -22.36 10.88 11.44
C LEU A 16 -21.27 9.93 11.97
N VAL A 17 -20.14 10.45 12.40
CA VAL A 17 -18.97 9.67 12.78
C VAL A 17 -18.50 10.17 14.14
N PRO A 18 -18.45 9.35 15.20
CA PRO A 18 -17.88 9.79 16.46
C PRO A 18 -16.45 10.29 16.23
N PRO A 19 -15.94 11.26 17.03
CA PRO A 19 -14.64 11.86 16.80
C PRO A 19 -13.61 10.78 16.53
N ALA A 20 -12.93 10.88 15.38
CA ALA A 20 -11.93 9.91 14.97
C ALA A 20 -11.01 9.67 16.17
N GLU A 21 -10.88 8.40 16.59
CA GLU A 21 -9.79 8.09 17.52
C GLU A 21 -8.53 8.65 16.88
N PRO A 22 -7.68 9.38 17.63
CA PRO A 22 -6.50 9.98 17.05
C PRO A 22 -5.81 8.88 16.27
N ALA A 23 -5.60 9.13 14.97
CA ALA A 23 -4.55 8.44 14.24
C ALA A 23 -3.38 8.35 15.21
N MET A 24 -2.68 7.22 15.27
CA MET A 24 -1.37 7.16 15.92
C MET A 24 -0.73 8.53 15.71
N SER A 25 -0.64 9.32 16.80
CA SER A 25 -0.45 10.76 16.68
C SER A 25 0.75 10.99 15.77
N ALA A 26 0.85 12.13 15.07
CA ALA A 26 2.11 12.50 14.42
C ALA A 26 3.31 12.36 15.40
N GLU A 27 3.01 12.40 16.70
CA GLU A 27 3.87 12.11 17.83
C GLU A 27 4.21 10.62 18.10
N SER A 28 3.36 9.65 17.72
CA SER A 28 3.69 8.21 17.68
C SER A 28 4.21 7.74 16.30
N MET A 29 4.10 8.62 15.29
CA MET A 29 4.96 8.69 14.12
C MET A 29 6.20 9.56 14.37
N ARG A 30 6.53 9.89 15.63
CA ARG A 30 7.89 10.34 15.96
C ARG A 30 8.80 9.33 15.32
N ARG A 31 9.67 9.82 14.44
CA ARG A 31 10.84 9.08 13.98
C ARG A 31 11.33 8.32 15.22
N PRO A 32 11.45 6.97 15.20
CA PRO A 32 12.37 6.38 16.17
C PRO A 32 13.62 7.24 16.02
N ALA A 33 14.03 7.89 17.12
CA ALA A 33 15.17 8.80 17.13
C ALA A 33 16.18 8.14 16.22
N SER A 34 16.47 8.79 15.08
CA SER A 34 17.33 8.22 14.06
C SER A 34 18.56 7.80 14.83
N VAL A 35 18.75 6.50 15.02
CA VAL A 35 19.98 6.03 15.63
C VAL A 35 21.02 6.58 14.67
N PRO A 36 21.87 7.52 15.09
CA PRO A 36 23.01 7.90 14.29
C PRO A 36 23.90 6.67 14.39
N VAL A 37 23.68 5.71 13.49
CA VAL A 37 24.68 4.71 13.18
C VAL A 37 25.42 5.34 12.03
N ASP A 38 26.57 5.92 12.33
CA ASP A 38 27.58 6.03 11.28
C ASP A 38 27.82 4.65 10.69
N ALA A 39 28.08 4.66 9.40
CA ALA A 39 28.54 3.55 8.58
C ALA A 39 27.48 2.54 8.15
N LEU A 40 27.44 2.36 6.85
CA LEU A 40 26.69 1.37 6.10
C LEU A 40 26.91 -0.09 6.56
N ASP A 41 27.80 -0.32 7.53
CA ASP A 41 28.06 -1.58 8.23
C ASP A 41 26.81 -2.22 8.81
N ALA A 42 25.79 -1.43 9.20
CA ALA A 42 24.50 -1.98 9.64
C ALA A 42 23.76 -2.78 8.54
N PHE A 43 24.20 -2.64 7.29
CA PHE A 43 23.70 -3.37 6.12
C PHE A 43 24.69 -4.43 5.62
N LEU A 44 25.79 -4.68 6.34
CA LEU A 44 26.62 -5.86 6.11
C LEU A 44 25.97 -7.10 6.75
N PRO A 45 25.97 -8.25 6.05
CA PRO A 45 25.41 -9.47 6.58
C PRO A 45 26.26 -10.02 7.74
N ILE A 46 25.61 -10.65 8.72
CA ILE A 46 26.30 -11.30 9.84
C ILE A 46 27.13 -12.47 9.31
N PRO A 47 28.47 -12.50 9.54
CA PRO A 47 29.33 -13.55 9.01
C PRO A 47 28.90 -14.95 9.46
N ALA A 48 28.93 -15.91 8.54
CA ALA A 48 28.60 -17.32 8.75
C ALA A 48 27.18 -17.62 9.29
N ALA A 49 26.29 -16.63 9.32
CA ALA A 49 24.88 -16.84 9.63
C ALA A 49 24.13 -17.50 8.46
N ASP A 50 23.03 -18.18 8.76
CA ASP A 50 22.12 -18.66 7.71
C ASP A 50 21.58 -17.46 6.89
N PRO A 51 21.70 -17.47 5.55
CA PRO A 51 21.31 -16.33 4.74
C PRO A 51 19.83 -15.97 4.88
N LEU A 52 18.96 -16.97 5.03
CA LEU A 52 17.53 -16.76 5.09
C LEU A 52 17.12 -16.21 6.45
N THR A 53 17.57 -16.83 7.55
CA THR A 53 17.07 -16.54 8.90
C THR A 53 17.93 -15.55 9.67
N GLY A 54 19.22 -15.46 9.37
CA GLY A 54 20.21 -14.80 10.22
C GLY A 54 21.08 -13.73 9.55
N ALA A 55 20.88 -13.40 8.27
CA ALA A 55 21.72 -12.43 7.58
C ALA A 55 21.73 -11.04 8.25
N PHE A 56 20.61 -10.62 8.86
CA PHE A 56 20.49 -9.35 9.58
C PHE A 56 19.75 -9.56 10.90
N PRO A 57 20.01 -8.73 11.94
CA PRO A 57 19.34 -8.86 13.22
C PRO A 57 17.85 -8.48 13.15
N ARG A 58 17.46 -7.68 12.16
CA ARG A 58 16.08 -7.24 11.94
C ARG A 58 15.85 -6.80 10.50
N ARG A 59 14.59 -6.84 10.07
CA ARG A 59 14.17 -6.19 8.82
C ARG A 59 14.06 -4.68 9.01
N VAL A 60 14.46 -3.94 7.99
CA VAL A 60 14.21 -2.49 7.93
C VAL A 60 12.84 -2.26 7.31
N SER A 61 11.99 -1.46 7.97
CA SER A 61 10.74 -1.00 7.38
C SER A 61 11.02 0.16 6.42
N PRO A 62 10.45 0.16 5.21
CA PRO A 62 10.53 1.32 4.33
C PRO A 62 9.79 2.49 5.00
N MET A 63 10.49 3.59 5.22
CA MET A 63 9.89 4.81 5.77
C MET A 63 9.43 5.71 4.63
N PRO A 64 8.12 6.01 4.53
CA PRO A 64 7.64 7.00 3.58
C PRO A 64 8.38 8.33 3.82
N TRP A 65 8.73 9.00 2.73
CA TRP A 65 9.20 10.40 2.77
C TRP A 65 10.56 10.55 3.48
N ARG A 66 11.31 9.45 3.62
CA ARG A 66 12.69 9.45 4.09
C ARG A 66 13.50 10.46 3.27
N HIS A 67 14.29 11.29 3.95
CA HIS A 67 15.09 12.38 3.35
C HIS A 67 14.30 13.51 2.67
N SER A 68 12.97 13.47 2.68
CA SER A 68 12.16 14.59 2.19
C SER A 68 12.12 15.70 3.23
N GLN A 69 12.03 16.94 2.77
CA GLN A 69 12.02 18.14 3.61
C GLN A 69 10.67 18.85 3.51
N PRO A 70 10.06 19.28 4.63
CA PRO A 70 8.87 20.13 4.58
C PRO A 70 9.13 21.38 3.74
N VAL A 71 8.17 21.74 2.89
CA VAL A 71 8.21 23.03 2.18
C VAL A 71 7.91 24.15 3.18
N ALA A 72 8.77 25.19 3.20
CA ALA A 72 8.65 26.32 4.11
C ALA A 72 7.29 27.01 3.93
N ALA A 73 6.70 27.54 5.00
CA ALA A 73 5.32 28.03 5.02
C ALA A 73 5.07 29.13 3.98
N GLU A 74 6.03 30.03 3.82
CA GLU A 74 6.06 31.12 2.85
C GLU A 74 6.13 30.63 1.39
N GLU A 75 6.64 29.42 1.14
CA GLU A 75 6.77 28.84 -0.19
C GLU A 75 5.59 27.93 -0.57
N GLN A 76 4.75 27.52 0.40
CA GLN A 76 3.72 26.49 0.17
C GLN A 76 2.73 26.88 -0.92
N ALA A 77 2.24 28.13 -0.94
CA ALA A 77 1.28 28.59 -1.93
C ALA A 77 1.85 28.51 -3.36
N ALA A 78 3.08 28.99 -3.55
CA ALA A 78 3.76 28.94 -4.84
C ALA A 78 4.08 27.50 -5.27
N ALA A 79 4.49 26.64 -4.32
CA ALA A 79 4.76 25.24 -4.58
C ALA A 79 3.50 24.47 -4.98
N LEU A 80 2.35 24.74 -4.34
CA LEU A 80 1.06 24.15 -4.71
C LEU A 80 0.57 24.64 -6.08
N ASP A 81 0.69 25.94 -6.39
CA ASP A 81 0.35 26.45 -7.72
C ASP A 81 1.18 25.76 -8.80
N ARG A 82 2.50 25.65 -8.57
CA ARG A 82 3.39 24.94 -9.47
C ARG A 82 3.00 23.48 -9.61
N LEU A 83 2.72 22.79 -8.52
CA LEU A 83 2.29 21.39 -8.53
C LEU A 83 1.03 21.20 -9.40
N ARG A 84 -0.01 22.00 -9.17
CA ARG A 84 -1.29 21.94 -9.91
C ARG A 84 -1.13 22.17 -11.41
N ARG A 85 -0.22 23.07 -11.79
CA ARG A 85 -0.02 23.52 -13.17
C ARG A 85 1.00 22.71 -13.95
N THR A 86 1.72 21.79 -13.30
CA THR A 86 2.77 20.99 -13.95
C THR A 86 2.17 19.69 -14.51
N PRO A 87 2.17 19.49 -15.84
CA PRO A 87 1.76 18.23 -16.44
C PRO A 87 2.62 17.06 -16.00
N ARG A 88 2.03 15.87 -15.93
CA ARG A 88 2.74 14.64 -15.60
C ARG A 88 3.66 14.25 -16.76
N ARG A 89 4.85 13.76 -16.46
CA ARG A 89 5.85 13.32 -17.46
C ARG A 89 6.27 11.86 -17.33
N THR A 90 5.90 11.23 -16.22
CA THR A 90 6.30 9.88 -15.84
C THR A 90 5.08 8.97 -15.79
N SER A 91 5.33 7.66 -15.64
CA SER A 91 4.25 6.71 -15.33
C SER A 91 3.44 7.21 -14.14
N SER A 92 2.13 7.06 -14.23
CA SER A 92 1.20 7.68 -13.30
C SER A 92 0.07 6.73 -12.92
N VAL A 93 -0.34 6.85 -11.66
CA VAL A 93 -1.43 6.10 -11.03
C VAL A 93 -2.31 7.03 -10.19
N ALA A 94 -3.47 6.56 -9.79
CA ALA A 94 -4.36 7.25 -8.85
C ALA A 94 -4.69 6.38 -7.64
N TYR A 95 -4.79 7.00 -6.47
CA TYR A 95 -5.23 6.40 -5.23
C TYR A 95 -6.45 7.14 -4.71
N LEU A 96 -7.44 6.39 -4.25
CA LEU A 96 -8.60 6.91 -3.56
C LEU A 96 -8.70 6.26 -2.19
N HIS A 97 -8.85 7.09 -1.17
CA HIS A 97 -8.96 6.64 0.20
C HIS A 97 -10.41 6.67 0.68
N VAL A 98 -10.95 5.51 1.04
CA VAL A 98 -12.26 5.36 1.70
C VAL A 98 -12.01 5.04 3.18
N PRO A 99 -12.18 5.99 4.10
CA PRO A 99 -11.67 5.87 5.46
C PRO A 99 -12.68 5.23 6.41
N PHE A 100 -13.43 4.21 6.01
CA PHE A 100 -14.44 3.63 6.90
C PHE A 100 -14.27 2.12 7.08
N CYS A 101 -14.46 1.65 8.31
CA CYS A 101 -14.44 0.23 8.64
C CYS A 101 -15.57 -0.13 9.61
N ARG A 102 -16.23 -1.26 9.38
CA ARG A 102 -17.23 -1.81 10.32
C ARG A 102 -16.62 -2.31 11.63
N SER A 103 -15.37 -2.76 11.61
CA SER A 103 -14.68 -3.16 12.83
C SER A 103 -13.17 -2.95 12.75
N ARG A 104 -12.55 -2.82 13.92
CA ARG A 104 -11.12 -2.56 14.06
C ARG A 104 -10.31 -3.86 14.05
N CYS A 105 -9.36 -3.98 13.12
CA CYS A 105 -8.33 -5.02 13.16
C CYS A 105 -7.14 -4.55 14.01
N LEU A 106 -6.59 -5.41 14.87
CA LEU A 106 -5.52 -5.01 15.81
C LEU A 106 -4.19 -4.68 15.12
N PHE A 107 -3.89 -5.36 14.01
CA PHE A 107 -2.67 -5.18 13.21
C PHE A 107 -2.74 -3.99 12.24
N CYS A 108 -3.93 -3.45 11.97
CA CYS A 108 -4.13 -2.51 10.88
C CYS A 108 -3.70 -1.09 11.27
N GLY A 109 -2.68 -0.57 10.58
CA GLY A 109 -2.15 0.79 10.74
C GLY A 109 -2.80 1.86 9.86
N PHE A 110 -3.76 1.52 8.99
CA PHE A 110 -4.42 2.50 8.13
C PHE A 110 -5.31 3.46 8.93
N TRP A 111 -5.31 4.73 8.51
CA TRP A 111 -6.27 5.72 9.00
C TRP A 111 -7.68 5.31 8.57
N ARG A 112 -8.62 5.39 9.51
CA ARG A 112 -10.01 4.94 9.33
C ARG A 112 -10.91 5.49 10.42
N ASN A 113 -12.19 5.54 10.11
CA ASN A 113 -13.30 5.92 10.94
C ASN A 113 -14.27 4.73 11.08
N PRO A 114 -15.10 4.71 12.15
CA PRO A 114 -16.22 3.78 12.23
C PRO A 114 -17.19 3.95 11.06
N TRP A 115 -17.71 2.83 10.56
CA TRP A 115 -18.77 2.82 9.56
C TRP A 115 -20.16 3.05 10.20
N HIS A 116 -20.98 3.89 9.57
CA HIS A 116 -22.42 4.04 9.82
C HIS A 116 -23.16 3.96 8.48
N GLU A 117 -24.41 3.48 8.47
CA GLU A 117 -25.16 3.28 7.21
C GLU A 117 -25.37 4.58 6.43
N ASP A 118 -25.59 5.69 7.12
CA ASP A 118 -25.87 6.99 6.49
C ASP A 118 -24.63 7.69 5.90
N VAL A 119 -23.41 7.14 6.06
CA VAL A 119 -22.18 7.81 5.58
C VAL A 119 -21.91 7.57 4.10
N SER A 120 -22.44 6.48 3.53
CA SER A 120 -22.07 6.04 2.16
C SER A 120 -22.27 7.16 1.14
N LYS A 121 -23.51 7.65 1.07
CA LYS A 121 -23.92 8.62 0.06
C LYS A 121 -23.29 10.00 0.28
N PRO A 122 -23.36 10.63 1.48
CA PRO A 122 -22.75 11.95 1.69
C PRO A 122 -21.25 11.96 1.43
N PHE A 123 -20.52 10.93 1.86
CA PHE A 123 -19.09 10.79 1.57
C PHE A 123 -18.84 10.68 0.06
N THR A 124 -19.63 9.85 -0.62
CA THR A 124 -19.50 9.63 -2.07
C THR A 124 -19.77 10.90 -2.86
N ASP A 125 -20.79 11.68 -2.47
CA ASP A 125 -21.11 12.95 -3.11
C ASP A 125 -19.94 13.95 -2.99
N LEU A 126 -19.33 14.07 -1.80
CA LEU A 126 -18.17 14.93 -1.57
C LEU A 126 -16.92 14.44 -2.33
N LEU A 127 -16.67 13.13 -2.34
CA LEU A 127 -15.53 12.56 -3.07
C LEU A 127 -15.65 12.77 -4.58
N ILE A 128 -16.86 12.60 -5.15
CA ILE A 128 -17.13 12.90 -6.55
C ILE A 128 -16.85 14.38 -6.84
N ARG A 129 -17.30 15.28 -5.97
CA ARG A 129 -17.05 16.71 -6.11
C ARG A 129 -15.55 17.04 -6.05
N GLU A 130 -14.79 16.39 -5.18
CA GLU A 130 -13.32 16.52 -5.15
C GLU A 130 -12.68 16.09 -6.48
N ILE A 131 -13.05 14.92 -6.98
CA ILE A 131 -12.53 14.39 -8.25
C ILE A 131 -12.84 15.38 -9.38
N GLU A 132 -14.08 15.86 -9.47
CA GLU A 132 -14.51 16.80 -10.50
C GLU A 132 -13.78 18.14 -10.42
N LEU A 133 -13.63 18.70 -9.22
CA LEU A 133 -12.89 19.94 -8.98
C LEU A 133 -11.45 19.84 -9.49
N ARG A 134 -10.76 18.76 -9.11
CA ARG A 134 -9.32 18.57 -9.38
C ARG A 134 -9.06 18.03 -10.78
N SER A 135 -10.05 17.39 -11.41
CA SER A 135 -9.99 16.94 -12.80
C SER A 135 -9.80 18.07 -13.81
N ARG A 136 -9.80 19.35 -13.42
CA ARG A 136 -9.54 20.46 -14.35
C ARG A 136 -8.08 20.90 -14.37
N GLN A 137 -7.26 20.32 -13.51
CA GLN A 137 -5.88 20.75 -13.31
C GLN A 137 -4.93 20.05 -14.29
N PRO A 138 -3.91 20.76 -14.82
CA PRO A 138 -2.87 20.14 -15.64
C PRO A 138 -2.19 18.93 -14.98
N LEU A 139 -1.97 18.97 -13.67
CA LEU A 139 -1.44 17.81 -12.91
C LEU A 139 -2.29 16.55 -13.10
N VAL A 140 -3.61 16.71 -13.19
CA VAL A 140 -4.54 15.57 -13.29
C VAL A 140 -4.76 15.20 -14.75
N GLN A 141 -5.07 16.17 -15.62
CA GLN A 141 -5.47 15.92 -17.01
C GLN A 141 -4.30 15.69 -17.96
N ASP A 142 -3.22 16.43 -17.80
CA ASP A 142 -2.19 16.50 -18.82
C ASP A 142 -1.07 15.50 -18.54
N GLY A 143 -0.59 14.86 -19.60
CA GLY A 143 0.51 13.89 -19.56
C GLY A 143 0.07 12.46 -19.89
N PRO A 144 0.91 11.46 -19.57
CA PRO A 144 0.60 10.06 -19.84
C PRO A 144 -0.71 9.61 -19.18
N ALA A 145 -1.46 8.73 -19.85
CA ALA A 145 -2.67 8.16 -19.28
C ALA A 145 -2.38 7.37 -17.99
N LEU A 146 -3.30 7.41 -17.03
CA LEU A 146 -3.20 6.67 -15.78
C LEU A 146 -3.34 5.18 -16.06
N THR A 147 -2.35 4.41 -15.61
CA THR A 147 -2.28 2.97 -15.88
C THR A 147 -2.90 2.12 -14.76
N ALA A 148 -3.11 2.71 -13.58
CA ALA A 148 -3.83 2.08 -12.49
C ALA A 148 -4.54 3.09 -11.60
N VAL A 149 -5.67 2.66 -11.05
CA VAL A 149 -6.45 3.34 -10.02
C VAL A 149 -6.70 2.36 -8.87
N TYR A 150 -6.42 2.76 -7.64
CA TYR A 150 -6.59 1.90 -6.48
C TYR A 150 -7.54 2.56 -5.47
N LEU A 151 -8.70 1.96 -5.27
CA LEU A 151 -9.64 2.31 -4.21
C LEU A 151 -9.24 1.48 -2.99
N GLY A 152 -8.71 2.13 -1.96
CA GLY A 152 -8.22 1.48 -0.74
C GLY A 152 -8.53 2.27 0.53
N GLY A 153 -7.83 1.93 1.62
CA GLY A 153 -7.83 2.72 2.84
C GLY A 153 -8.37 1.97 4.05
N GLY A 154 -9.53 2.38 4.55
CA GLY A 154 -10.27 1.61 5.54
C GLY A 154 -10.87 0.38 4.89
N THR A 155 -12.03 0.53 4.25
CA THR A 155 -12.72 -0.55 3.54
C THR A 155 -13.63 0.05 2.48
N PRO A 156 -13.18 0.18 1.22
CA PRO A 156 -14.03 0.66 0.12
C PRO A 156 -15.33 -0.13 -0.05
N THR A 157 -15.30 -1.45 0.14
CA THR A 157 -16.50 -2.30 0.13
C THR A 157 -17.48 -2.04 1.28
N ALA A 158 -17.15 -1.17 2.23
CA ALA A 158 -18.12 -0.74 3.25
C ALA A 158 -19.23 0.11 2.60
N LEU A 159 -18.89 0.92 1.58
CA LEU A 159 -19.82 1.71 0.78
C LEU A 159 -20.89 0.84 0.11
N ASP A 160 -22.02 1.46 -0.19
CA ASP A 160 -23.12 0.82 -0.90
C ASP A 160 -22.76 0.55 -2.37
N ALA A 161 -23.40 -0.47 -2.96
CA ALA A 161 -23.10 -0.91 -4.32
C ALA A 161 -23.24 0.22 -5.34
N ALA A 162 -24.33 0.99 -5.23
CA ALA A 162 -24.59 2.14 -6.10
C ALA A 162 -23.51 3.23 -5.97
N ASP A 163 -23.03 3.48 -4.76
CA ASP A 163 -22.02 4.51 -4.50
C ASP A 163 -20.63 4.09 -5.01
N ILE A 164 -20.25 2.81 -4.85
CA ILE A 164 -19.04 2.27 -5.47
C ILE A 164 -19.08 2.47 -6.99
N ALA A 165 -20.21 2.13 -7.62
CA ALA A 165 -20.39 2.33 -9.06
C ALA A 165 -20.28 3.80 -9.46
N ARG A 166 -20.92 4.72 -8.71
CA ARG A 166 -20.85 6.17 -8.95
C ARG A 166 -19.42 6.72 -8.89
N ILE A 167 -18.62 6.26 -7.93
CA ILE A 167 -17.20 6.65 -7.81
C ILE A 167 -16.43 6.17 -9.04
N VAL A 168 -16.54 4.89 -9.39
CA VAL A 168 -15.79 4.29 -10.52
C VAL A 168 -16.18 4.93 -11.85
N LEU A 169 -17.48 5.15 -12.09
CA LEU A 169 -17.97 5.86 -13.28
C LEU A 169 -17.46 7.30 -13.36
N THR A 170 -17.38 7.98 -12.22
CA THR A 170 -16.80 9.34 -12.16
C THR A 170 -15.32 9.32 -12.47
N LEU A 171 -14.56 8.37 -11.94
CA LEU A 171 -13.13 8.23 -12.25
C LEU A 171 -12.89 8.01 -13.75
N ARG A 172 -13.69 7.14 -14.38
CA ARG A 172 -13.61 6.89 -15.82
C ARG A 172 -13.98 8.12 -16.66
N ARG A 173 -14.93 8.93 -16.19
CA ARG A 173 -15.35 10.17 -16.86
C ARG A 173 -14.30 11.28 -16.71
N CYS A 174 -13.74 11.42 -15.51
CA CYS A 174 -12.98 12.60 -15.12
C CYS A 174 -11.46 12.44 -15.23
N LEU A 175 -10.93 11.22 -15.18
CA LEU A 175 -9.48 11.01 -15.23
C LEU A 175 -9.04 10.46 -16.60
N PRO A 176 -7.85 10.84 -17.10
CA PRO A 176 -7.32 10.31 -18.36
C PRO A 176 -6.80 8.88 -18.15
N LEU A 177 -7.70 7.90 -18.07
CA LEU A 177 -7.35 6.50 -17.86
C LEU A 177 -6.88 5.84 -19.15
N ALA A 178 -5.84 5.00 -19.07
CA ALA A 178 -5.44 4.15 -20.18
C ALA A 178 -6.55 3.12 -20.47
N GLU A 179 -6.68 2.67 -21.71
CA GLU A 179 -7.64 1.61 -22.09
C GLU A 179 -7.44 0.33 -21.27
N THR A 180 -6.19 0.02 -20.92
CA THR A 180 -5.79 -1.16 -20.15
C THR A 180 -5.62 -0.88 -18.64
N CYS A 181 -6.13 0.26 -18.17
CA CYS A 181 -5.99 0.71 -16.79
C CYS A 181 -6.51 -0.35 -15.81
N GLU A 182 -5.68 -0.71 -14.82
CA GLU A 182 -6.08 -1.57 -13.71
C GLU A 182 -6.87 -0.74 -12.69
N ILE A 183 -8.16 -1.03 -12.50
CA ILE A 183 -8.97 -0.41 -11.46
C ILE A 183 -9.18 -1.44 -10.35
N THR A 184 -8.49 -1.24 -9.23
CA THR A 184 -8.56 -2.12 -8.07
C THR A 184 -9.59 -1.62 -7.06
N LEU A 185 -10.46 -2.52 -6.61
CA LEU A 185 -11.30 -2.34 -5.43
C LEU A 185 -10.75 -3.17 -4.26
N GLU A 186 -10.30 -2.52 -3.19
CA GLU A 186 -9.97 -3.21 -1.95
C GLU A 186 -11.24 -3.52 -1.16
N GLY A 187 -11.29 -4.72 -0.57
CA GLY A 187 -12.45 -5.20 0.13
C GLY A 187 -12.14 -5.98 1.38
N ARG A 188 -13.10 -5.95 2.30
CA ARG A 188 -13.15 -6.85 3.45
C ARG A 188 -14.13 -7.97 3.15
N THR A 189 -13.74 -9.20 3.45
CA THR A 189 -14.60 -10.36 3.19
C THR A 189 -15.94 -10.33 3.92
N SER A 190 -16.09 -9.58 5.02
CA SER A 190 -17.39 -9.42 5.70
C SER A 190 -18.35 -8.49 4.97
N ASP A 191 -17.84 -7.58 4.14
CA ASP A 191 -18.60 -6.46 3.59
C ASP A 191 -18.89 -6.65 2.09
N ILE A 192 -18.36 -7.75 1.53
CA ILE A 192 -18.52 -8.12 0.14
C ILE A 192 -19.85 -8.88 -0.08
N THR A 193 -20.56 -8.45 -1.10
CA THR A 193 -21.78 -9.11 -1.60
C THR A 193 -21.68 -9.24 -3.12
N VAL A 194 -22.47 -10.16 -3.70
CA VAL A 194 -22.54 -10.31 -5.16
C VAL A 194 -22.97 -9.01 -5.83
N GLU A 195 -23.94 -8.30 -5.23
CA GLU A 195 -24.42 -7.00 -5.70
C GLU A 195 -23.29 -5.97 -5.78
N LYS A 196 -22.52 -5.79 -4.71
CA LYS A 196 -21.40 -4.82 -4.66
C LYS A 196 -20.34 -5.11 -5.71
N ILE A 197 -19.95 -6.38 -5.86
CA ILE A 197 -18.94 -6.75 -6.85
C ILE A 197 -19.47 -6.63 -8.27
N THR A 198 -20.72 -7.01 -8.51
CA THR A 198 -21.35 -6.85 -9.83
C THR A 198 -21.39 -5.38 -10.22
N ALA A 199 -21.90 -4.51 -9.34
CA ALA A 199 -21.95 -3.06 -9.58
C ALA A 199 -20.55 -2.46 -9.81
N ALA A 200 -19.55 -2.89 -9.05
CA ALA A 200 -18.18 -2.44 -9.22
C ALA A 200 -17.59 -2.86 -10.58
N ILE A 201 -17.76 -4.12 -10.97
CA ILE A 201 -17.24 -4.66 -12.23
C ILE A 201 -17.93 -4.01 -13.42
N GLU A 202 -19.27 -3.89 -13.39
CA GLU A 202 -20.05 -3.21 -14.43
C GLU A 202 -19.64 -1.73 -14.58
N ALA A 203 -19.27 -1.07 -13.48
CA ALA A 203 -18.74 0.29 -13.52
C ALA A 203 -17.31 0.38 -14.06
N GLY A 204 -16.56 -0.73 -14.09
CA GLY A 204 -15.22 -0.83 -14.71
C GLY A 204 -14.10 -1.33 -13.80
N VAL A 205 -14.40 -1.80 -12.57
CA VAL A 205 -13.41 -2.50 -11.74
C VAL A 205 -13.01 -3.80 -12.40
N ASN A 206 -11.70 -4.04 -12.53
CA ASN A 206 -11.16 -5.25 -13.15
C ASN A 206 -10.17 -6.00 -12.25
N ARG A 207 -9.97 -5.54 -11.01
CA ARG A 207 -9.20 -6.21 -9.98
C ARG A 207 -9.83 -6.00 -8.61
N VAL A 208 -9.93 -7.04 -7.79
CA VAL A 208 -10.45 -6.98 -6.42
C VAL A 208 -9.43 -7.59 -5.47
N SER A 209 -9.03 -6.82 -4.45
CA SER A 209 -8.13 -7.30 -3.40
C SER A 209 -8.89 -7.53 -2.10
N LEU A 210 -8.85 -8.75 -1.57
CA LEU A 210 -9.59 -9.13 -0.38
C LEU A 210 -8.67 -9.43 0.79
N GLY A 211 -8.78 -8.65 1.86
CA GLY A 211 -8.05 -8.96 3.08
C GLY A 211 -8.57 -10.25 3.72
N VAL A 212 -7.79 -11.34 3.72
CA VAL A 212 -8.09 -12.60 4.42
C VAL A 212 -7.29 -12.72 5.72
N GLN A 213 -5.99 -12.42 5.60
CA GLN A 213 -4.86 -12.53 6.53
C GLN A 213 -4.47 -13.95 6.93
N SER A 214 -5.45 -14.79 7.25
CA SER A 214 -5.31 -16.21 7.55
C SER A 214 -6.67 -16.87 7.32
N PHE A 215 -6.73 -18.16 7.05
CA PHE A 215 -7.96 -18.96 7.02
C PHE A 215 -8.28 -19.58 8.38
N ASP A 216 -7.34 -19.56 9.33
CA ASP A 216 -7.55 -20.04 10.68
C ASP A 216 -8.51 -19.14 11.47
N THR A 217 -9.60 -19.72 11.95
CA THR A 217 -10.67 -18.98 12.60
C THR A 217 -10.23 -18.37 13.93
N GLU A 218 -9.38 -19.06 14.69
CA GLU A 218 -8.96 -18.63 16.02
C GLU A 218 -7.89 -17.54 15.95
N VAL A 219 -6.94 -17.65 15.03
CA VAL A 219 -5.98 -16.58 14.72
C VAL A 219 -6.72 -15.29 14.33
N ARG A 220 -7.70 -15.39 13.43
CA ARG A 220 -8.48 -14.24 12.96
C ARG A 220 -9.32 -13.58 14.05
N ARG A 221 -10.02 -14.38 14.87
CA ARG A 221 -10.89 -13.88 15.95
C ARG A 221 -10.11 -13.02 16.94
N LYS A 222 -8.92 -13.47 17.32
CA LYS A 222 -7.99 -12.75 18.22
C LYS A 222 -7.57 -11.38 17.67
N LEU A 223 -7.60 -11.21 16.34
CA LEU A 223 -7.18 -9.98 15.65
C LEU A 223 -8.35 -9.06 15.28
N GLY A 224 -9.58 -9.38 15.71
CA GLY A 224 -10.77 -8.57 15.43
C GLY A 224 -11.51 -8.96 14.14
N ARG A 225 -11.26 -10.16 13.60
CA ARG A 225 -11.93 -10.71 12.40
C ARG A 225 -12.75 -11.95 12.79
N ARG A 226 -14.07 -11.81 12.90
CA ARG A 226 -14.94 -12.81 13.57
C ARG A 226 -15.42 -13.95 12.66
N GLN A 227 -15.42 -13.73 11.36
CA GLN A 227 -15.98 -14.65 10.37
C GLN A 227 -15.28 -16.03 10.39
N PRO A 228 -16.02 -17.15 10.47
CA PRO A 228 -15.43 -18.50 10.41
C PRO A 228 -14.81 -18.82 9.04
N ARG A 229 -13.93 -19.83 9.00
CA ARG A 229 -13.26 -20.30 7.77
C ARG A 229 -14.23 -20.65 6.65
N ALA A 230 -15.27 -21.43 6.93
CA ALA A 230 -16.22 -21.89 5.91
C ALA A 230 -16.90 -20.70 5.21
N GLU A 231 -17.48 -19.79 6.01
CA GLU A 231 -18.14 -18.59 5.49
C GLU A 231 -17.16 -17.66 4.74
N LEU A 232 -15.91 -17.59 5.19
CA LEU A 232 -14.87 -16.84 4.50
C LEU A 232 -14.61 -17.39 3.08
N ILE A 233 -14.41 -18.70 2.96
CA ILE A 233 -14.16 -19.37 1.69
C ILE A 233 -15.37 -19.22 0.76
N ASP A 234 -16.58 -19.44 1.28
CA ASP A 234 -17.82 -19.29 0.51
C ASP A 234 -17.93 -17.88 -0.08
N ARG A 235 -17.67 -16.84 0.71
CA ARG A 235 -17.73 -15.45 0.23
C ARG A 235 -16.69 -15.14 -0.85
N ILE A 236 -15.47 -15.66 -0.72
CA ILE A 236 -14.45 -15.47 -1.75
C ILE A 236 -14.86 -16.19 -3.04
N ASN A 237 -15.36 -17.42 -2.94
CA ASN A 237 -15.83 -18.19 -4.08
C ASN A 237 -17.03 -17.54 -4.80
N MET A 238 -17.93 -16.86 -4.06
CA MET A 238 -19.06 -16.13 -4.64
C MET A 238 -18.66 -15.01 -5.61
N VAL A 239 -17.49 -14.43 -5.42
CA VAL A 239 -16.99 -13.30 -6.23
C VAL A 239 -15.91 -13.72 -7.23
N THR A 240 -15.36 -14.91 -7.05
CA THR A 240 -14.44 -15.53 -7.99
C THR A 240 -15.15 -15.78 -9.33
N ARG A 241 -14.42 -15.62 -10.45
CA ARG A 241 -14.92 -15.83 -11.84
C ARG A 241 -15.98 -14.82 -12.32
N LYS A 242 -16.11 -13.65 -11.68
CA LYS A 242 -17.03 -12.57 -12.10
C LYS A 242 -16.47 -11.61 -13.17
N GLY A 243 -15.31 -11.91 -13.75
CA GLY A 243 -14.71 -11.09 -14.81
C GLY A 243 -13.69 -10.04 -14.33
N ALA A 244 -13.28 -10.10 -13.07
CA ALA A 244 -12.17 -9.33 -12.51
C ALA A 244 -11.11 -10.28 -11.93
N ALA A 245 -9.85 -9.84 -11.92
CA ALA A 245 -8.80 -10.53 -11.19
C ALA A 245 -9.12 -10.51 -9.69
N ILE A 246 -9.17 -11.68 -9.05
CA ILE A 246 -9.41 -11.78 -7.60
C ILE A 246 -8.11 -12.16 -6.90
N VAL A 247 -7.68 -11.31 -5.98
CA VAL A 247 -6.55 -11.57 -5.10
C VAL A 247 -6.94 -11.50 -3.64
N ILE A 248 -6.13 -12.14 -2.79
CA ILE A 248 -6.27 -12.03 -1.34
C ILE A 248 -4.98 -11.57 -0.68
N ASP A 249 -5.09 -10.96 0.49
CA ASP A 249 -3.95 -10.68 1.36
C ASP A 249 -3.84 -11.75 2.44
N LEU A 250 -2.68 -12.39 2.56
CA LEU A 250 -2.28 -13.23 3.68
C LEU A 250 -1.18 -12.53 4.50
N ILE A 251 -1.17 -12.78 5.80
CA ILE A 251 -0.12 -12.28 6.70
C ILE A 251 0.50 -13.48 7.43
N TYR A 252 1.83 -13.59 7.35
CA TYR A 252 2.60 -14.53 8.15
C TYR A 252 3.23 -13.84 9.38
N GLY A 253 3.46 -14.61 10.44
CA GLY A 253 3.99 -14.11 11.71
C GLY A 253 2.92 -13.57 12.66
N LEU A 254 1.66 -13.97 12.51
CA LEU A 254 0.56 -13.54 13.38
C LEU A 254 0.64 -14.20 14.79
N PRO A 255 0.15 -13.54 15.86
CA PRO A 255 0.06 -14.15 17.18
C PRO A 255 -0.75 -15.45 17.17
N GLY A 256 -0.11 -16.55 17.58
CA GLY A 256 -0.73 -17.89 17.60
C GLY A 256 -0.80 -18.59 16.24
N GLN A 257 -0.20 -18.04 15.18
CA GLN A 257 -0.06 -18.70 13.88
C GLN A 257 1.18 -19.58 13.88
N THR A 258 0.97 -20.90 14.02
CA THR A 258 2.05 -21.88 13.94
C THR A 258 2.45 -22.17 12.49
N ALA A 259 3.57 -22.87 12.30
CA ALA A 259 3.98 -23.35 10.97
C ALA A 259 2.89 -24.22 10.31
N ASP A 260 2.20 -25.08 11.08
CA ASP A 260 1.11 -25.90 10.56
C ASP A 260 -0.11 -25.07 10.15
N VAL A 261 -0.44 -24.01 10.92
CA VAL A 261 -1.50 -23.08 10.54
C VAL A 261 -1.14 -22.39 9.23
N TRP A 262 0.09 -21.89 9.11
CA TRP A 262 0.56 -21.25 7.89
C TRP A 262 0.56 -22.19 6.69
N ALA A 263 1.02 -23.43 6.86
CA ALA A 263 0.99 -24.46 5.83
C ALA A 263 -0.45 -24.74 5.34
N ARG A 264 -1.42 -24.79 6.26
CA ARG A 264 -2.85 -24.92 5.88
C ARG A 264 -3.38 -23.66 5.18
N ASP A 265 -2.95 -22.47 5.57
CA ASP A 265 -3.36 -21.21 4.93
C ASP A 265 -2.90 -21.17 3.46
N ILE A 266 -1.63 -21.47 3.19
CA ILE A 266 -1.08 -21.49 1.82
C ILE A 266 -1.69 -22.61 0.97
N ALA A 267 -1.95 -23.79 1.56
CA ALA A 267 -2.64 -24.88 0.89
C ALA A 267 -4.08 -24.48 0.51
N THR A 268 -4.83 -23.89 1.45
CA THR A 268 -6.20 -23.41 1.20
C THR A 268 -6.22 -22.39 0.06
N ALA A 269 -5.33 -21.39 0.09
CA ALA A 269 -5.28 -20.36 -0.95
C ALA A 269 -4.94 -20.92 -2.34
N ALA A 270 -4.05 -21.90 -2.42
CA ALA A 270 -3.61 -22.47 -3.70
C ALA A 270 -4.63 -23.46 -4.30
N ASP A 271 -5.20 -24.30 -3.43
CA ASP A 271 -5.86 -25.55 -3.83
C ASP A 271 -7.40 -25.49 -3.71
N GLU A 272 -7.95 -24.67 -2.80
CA GLU A 272 -9.41 -24.61 -2.56
C GLU A 272 -10.10 -23.40 -3.21
N ILE A 273 -9.34 -22.35 -3.56
CA ILE A 273 -9.89 -21.09 -4.06
C ILE A 273 -9.33 -20.77 -5.46
N GLY A 274 -10.21 -20.40 -6.38
CA GLY A 274 -9.86 -20.06 -7.76
C GLY A 274 -9.24 -18.67 -7.94
N LEU A 275 -8.23 -18.32 -7.16
CA LEU A 275 -7.59 -17.00 -7.17
C LEU A 275 -6.74 -16.74 -8.41
N ASP A 276 -6.68 -15.48 -8.82
CA ASP A 276 -5.77 -14.99 -9.87
C ASP A 276 -4.39 -14.59 -9.31
N GLY A 277 -4.33 -14.27 -8.02
CA GLY A 277 -3.11 -13.91 -7.31
C GLY A 277 -3.31 -13.76 -5.80
N LEU A 278 -2.26 -13.41 -5.09
CA LEU A 278 -2.30 -13.09 -3.66
C LEU A 278 -1.06 -12.33 -3.21
N ASP A 279 -1.21 -11.65 -2.07
CA ASP A 279 -0.13 -11.05 -1.31
C ASP A 279 0.23 -11.90 -0.08
N ILE A 280 1.52 -12.03 0.21
CA ILE A 280 2.07 -12.61 1.44
C ILE A 280 2.89 -11.58 2.21
N TYR A 281 2.26 -10.91 3.17
CA TYR A 281 2.92 -9.89 3.99
C TYR A 281 3.51 -10.47 5.27
N ALA A 282 4.71 -10.02 5.63
CA ALA A 282 5.16 -10.18 7.02
C ALA A 282 4.32 -9.29 7.93
N LEU A 283 3.93 -9.81 9.10
CA LEU A 283 3.36 -8.98 10.13
C LEU A 283 4.37 -7.91 10.54
N ASN A 284 3.96 -6.65 10.39
CA ASN A 284 4.61 -5.52 11.02
C ASN A 284 3.82 -5.08 12.25
N VAL A 285 4.51 -4.77 13.36
CA VAL A 285 3.87 -4.34 14.61
C VAL A 285 4.25 -2.90 14.89
N PHE A 286 3.26 -2.01 14.77
CA PHE A 286 3.44 -0.59 15.04
C PHE A 286 3.65 -0.33 16.54
N PRO A 287 4.76 0.33 16.94
CA PRO A 287 5.00 0.69 18.33
C PRO A 287 3.83 1.47 18.94
N GLY A 288 3.40 1.09 20.14
CA GLY A 288 2.25 1.70 20.83
C GLY A 288 0.87 1.35 20.23
N GLY A 289 0.82 0.68 19.08
CA GLY A 289 -0.42 0.28 18.43
C GLY A 289 -1.26 -0.73 19.25
N PRO A 290 -2.53 -0.97 18.87
CA PRO A 290 -3.41 -1.89 19.59
C PRO A 290 -2.87 -3.32 19.71
N LEU A 291 -2.21 -3.83 18.66
CA LEU A 291 -1.57 -5.14 18.68
C LEU A 291 -0.39 -5.20 19.65
N ALA A 292 0.53 -4.22 19.59
CA ALA A 292 1.67 -4.13 20.50
C ALA A 292 1.21 -4.11 21.97
N ARG A 293 0.20 -3.30 22.30
CA ARG A 293 -0.38 -3.24 23.65
C ARG A 293 -1.02 -4.56 24.08
N SER A 294 -1.69 -5.27 23.17
CA SER A 294 -2.33 -6.56 23.46
C SER A 294 -1.31 -7.69 23.69
N ILE A 295 -0.16 -7.64 23.02
CA ILE A 295 0.95 -8.59 23.24
C ILE A 295 1.64 -8.26 24.57
N ALA A 296 1.97 -6.98 24.79
CA ALA A 296 2.66 -6.53 26.01
C ALA A 296 1.88 -6.83 27.29
N SER A 297 0.54 -6.82 27.24
CA SER A 297 -0.32 -7.18 28.38
C SER A 297 -0.55 -8.69 28.55
N GLY A 298 0.00 -9.54 27.68
CA GLY A 298 -0.23 -10.99 27.68
C GLY A 298 -1.61 -11.42 27.17
N LYS A 299 -2.44 -10.49 26.67
CA LYS A 299 -3.75 -10.81 26.07
C LYS A 299 -3.62 -11.61 24.77
N LEU A 300 -2.56 -11.37 24.01
CA LEU A 300 -2.20 -12.14 22.82
C LEU A 300 -0.85 -12.84 23.03
N ALA A 301 -0.70 -13.99 22.36
CA ALA A 301 0.56 -14.73 22.35
C ALA A 301 1.71 -13.84 21.83
N ALA A 302 2.93 -14.19 22.24
CA ALA A 302 4.14 -13.60 21.70
C ALA A 302 4.19 -13.80 20.17
N LEU A 303 4.89 -12.89 19.50
CA LEU A 303 5.11 -12.98 18.06
C LEU A 303 6.15 -14.04 17.75
N PRO A 304 6.01 -14.75 16.63
CA PRO A 304 7.11 -15.53 16.06
C PRO A 304 8.34 -14.65 15.80
N GLY A 305 9.52 -15.24 15.92
CA GLY A 305 10.78 -14.55 15.67
C GLY A 305 10.98 -14.23 14.18
N ILE A 306 12.04 -13.48 13.88
CA ILE A 306 12.40 -13.18 12.48
C ILE A 306 12.73 -14.46 11.69
N GLU A 307 13.32 -15.46 12.34
CA GLU A 307 13.62 -16.75 11.74
C GLU A 307 12.34 -17.49 11.32
N ASP A 308 11.30 -17.46 12.17
CA ASP A 308 10.00 -18.06 11.85
C ASP A 308 9.34 -17.36 10.66
N GLN A 309 9.41 -16.03 10.62
CA GLN A 309 8.92 -15.23 9.50
C GLN A 309 9.66 -15.57 8.20
N ALA A 310 10.99 -15.74 8.26
CA ALA A 310 11.81 -16.09 7.11
C ALA A 310 11.46 -17.49 6.57
N ARG A 311 11.28 -18.46 7.47
CA ARG A 311 10.83 -19.82 7.12
C ARG A 311 9.42 -19.84 6.56
N ALA A 312 8.49 -19.06 7.12
CA ALA A 312 7.13 -18.94 6.60
C ALA A 312 7.12 -18.35 5.19
N TYR A 313 7.92 -17.30 4.94
CA TYR A 313 8.10 -16.73 3.62
C TYR A 313 8.64 -17.77 2.63
N ALA A 314 9.73 -18.46 2.98
CA ALA A 314 10.32 -19.50 2.14
C ALA A 314 9.35 -20.64 1.82
N ALA A 315 8.59 -21.11 2.82
CA ALA A 315 7.59 -22.16 2.64
C ALA A 315 6.49 -21.74 1.65
N ALA A 316 5.97 -20.51 1.77
CA ALA A 316 4.98 -19.99 0.84
C ALA A 316 5.54 -19.87 -0.59
N ARG A 317 6.74 -19.29 -0.73
CA ARG A 317 7.41 -19.12 -2.02
C ARG A 317 7.62 -20.46 -2.74
N ALA A 318 8.07 -21.49 -2.03
CA ALA A 318 8.23 -22.83 -2.58
C ALA A 318 6.88 -23.44 -2.96
N TRP A 319 5.90 -23.42 -2.05
CA TRP A 319 4.59 -24.05 -2.25
C TRP A 319 3.84 -23.54 -3.49
N PHE A 320 3.86 -22.22 -3.69
CA PHE A 320 3.22 -21.57 -4.83
C PHE A 320 4.00 -21.76 -6.13
N ALA A 321 5.34 -21.72 -6.09
CA ALA A 321 6.18 -21.98 -7.26
C ALA A 321 5.97 -23.40 -7.81
N ASP A 322 5.90 -24.42 -6.93
CA ASP A 322 5.64 -25.82 -7.31
C ASP A 322 4.26 -26.00 -7.98
N ARG A 323 3.36 -25.02 -7.83
CA ARG A 323 2.01 -24.99 -8.43
C ARG A 323 1.91 -24.03 -9.62
N GLY A 324 3.04 -23.55 -10.13
CA GLY A 324 3.10 -22.69 -11.32
C GLY A 324 2.73 -21.22 -11.07
N TRP A 325 2.64 -20.78 -9.82
CA TRP A 325 2.47 -19.35 -9.53
C TRP A 325 3.80 -18.61 -9.72
N SER A 326 3.71 -17.39 -10.20
CA SER A 326 4.88 -16.54 -10.51
C SER A 326 4.97 -15.35 -9.56
N LYS A 327 6.20 -14.92 -9.24
CA LYS A 327 6.44 -13.69 -8.49
C LYS A 327 6.15 -12.48 -9.37
N LEU A 328 5.29 -11.58 -8.90
CA LEU A 328 5.11 -10.24 -9.51
C LEU A 328 5.86 -9.16 -8.74
N SER A 329 5.95 -9.30 -7.41
CA SER A 329 6.82 -8.50 -6.53
C SER A 329 7.19 -9.33 -5.29
N GLN A 330 8.04 -8.78 -4.42
CA GLN A 330 8.54 -9.45 -3.22
C GLN A 330 7.44 -10.13 -2.39
N ALA A 331 6.30 -9.46 -2.24
CA ALA A 331 5.15 -9.94 -1.50
C ALA A 331 4.02 -10.49 -2.39
N HIS A 332 4.05 -10.28 -3.71
CA HIS A 332 2.91 -10.57 -4.58
C HIS A 332 3.16 -11.75 -5.53
N LEU A 333 2.20 -12.66 -5.59
CA LEU A 333 2.20 -13.85 -6.43
C LEU A 333 1.01 -13.81 -7.39
N GLY A 334 1.25 -14.09 -8.67
CA GLY A 334 0.22 -14.24 -9.70
C GLY A 334 0.10 -15.69 -10.15
N ARG A 335 -1.13 -16.16 -10.35
CA ARG A 335 -1.46 -17.48 -10.92
C ARG A 335 -1.86 -17.37 -12.38
N THR A 336 -2.66 -16.35 -12.71
CA THR A 336 -3.21 -16.15 -14.06
C THR A 336 -2.69 -14.85 -14.66
N PRO A 337 -2.72 -14.69 -15.99
CA PRO A 337 -2.34 -13.43 -16.65
C PRO A 337 -3.24 -12.23 -16.30
N LEU A 338 -4.39 -12.45 -15.65
CA LEU A 338 -5.29 -11.38 -15.23
C LEU A 338 -4.68 -10.55 -14.09
N GLU A 339 -3.91 -11.20 -13.21
CA GLU A 339 -3.25 -10.50 -12.12
C GLU A 339 -1.94 -9.84 -12.59
N ARG A 340 -1.89 -8.51 -12.49
CA ARG A 340 -0.75 -7.70 -12.96
C ARG A 340 -0.12 -6.83 -11.87
N ASN A 341 -0.85 -6.57 -10.78
CA ASN A 341 -0.44 -5.77 -9.62
C ASN A 341 0.12 -4.38 -10.02
N ILE A 342 -0.47 -3.73 -11.03
CA ILE A 342 0.12 -2.55 -11.68
C ILE A 342 0.28 -1.40 -10.68
N TYR A 343 -0.76 -1.08 -9.91
CA TYR A 343 -0.70 0.04 -8.96
C TYR A 343 0.48 -0.11 -7.98
N ASN A 344 0.54 -1.25 -7.30
CA ASN A 344 1.52 -1.52 -6.25
C ASN A 344 2.96 -1.56 -6.80
N ARG A 345 3.17 -2.10 -8.00
CA ARG A 345 4.49 -2.09 -8.65
C ARG A 345 4.92 -0.69 -9.04
N GLN A 346 4.01 0.10 -9.61
CA GLN A 346 4.34 1.43 -10.10
C GLN A 346 4.57 2.45 -8.99
N ILE A 347 3.78 2.40 -7.91
CA ILE A 347 3.98 3.33 -6.78
C ILE A 347 5.35 3.11 -6.13
N LYS A 348 5.78 1.86 -6.01
CA LYS A 348 7.12 1.48 -5.52
C LYS A 348 8.24 1.87 -6.49
N ALA A 349 7.94 2.00 -7.78
CA ALA A 349 8.85 2.50 -8.80
C ALA A 349 8.85 4.04 -8.93
N GLY A 350 8.22 4.75 -7.99
CA GLY A 350 8.25 6.21 -7.93
C GLY A 350 7.35 6.89 -8.97
N ALA A 351 6.35 6.18 -9.50
CA ALA A 351 5.32 6.77 -10.34
C ALA A 351 4.65 7.98 -9.68
N THR A 352 4.17 8.92 -10.50
CA THR A 352 3.33 10.00 -9.99
C THR A 352 2.02 9.41 -9.49
N CYS A 353 1.63 9.73 -8.27
CA CYS A 353 0.38 9.28 -7.66
C CYS A 353 -0.53 10.48 -7.43
N LEU A 354 -1.62 10.53 -8.19
CA LEU A 354 -2.75 11.36 -7.85
C LEU A 354 -3.46 10.73 -6.64
N ALA A 355 -3.91 11.53 -5.71
CA ALA A 355 -4.52 11.05 -4.47
C ALA A 355 -5.80 11.81 -4.19
N PHE A 356 -6.89 11.13 -3.87
CA PHE A 356 -8.20 11.71 -3.58
C PHE A 356 -8.78 11.11 -2.30
N GLY A 357 -9.66 11.87 -1.65
CA GLY A 357 -10.28 11.49 -0.40
C GLY A 357 -9.40 11.76 0.83
N PRO A 358 -10.02 11.91 2.00
CA PRO A 358 -9.36 12.35 3.22
C PRO A 358 -8.28 11.35 3.66
N GLY A 359 -7.14 11.86 4.15
CA GLY A 359 -6.02 11.04 4.63
C GLY A 359 -5.20 10.35 3.53
N SER A 360 -5.58 10.50 2.26
CA SER A 360 -4.78 9.99 1.12
C SER A 360 -3.46 10.77 0.97
N GLY A 361 -2.46 10.15 0.34
CA GLY A 361 -1.16 10.76 0.05
C GLY A 361 -0.85 10.71 -1.43
N GLY A 362 -0.46 11.84 -2.01
CA GLY A 362 -0.04 11.95 -3.41
C GLY A 362 1.44 12.26 -3.54
N SER A 363 1.99 12.00 -4.73
CA SER A 363 3.38 12.36 -5.03
C SER A 363 3.60 12.62 -6.51
N ASP A 364 4.54 13.48 -6.83
CA ASP A 364 5.12 13.68 -8.15
C ASP A 364 6.66 13.56 -8.04
N PRO A 365 7.44 13.80 -9.11
CA PRO A 365 8.89 13.75 -9.02
C PRO A 365 9.51 14.75 -8.03
N THR A 366 8.82 15.84 -7.70
CA THR A 366 9.34 16.96 -6.90
C THR A 366 8.83 16.94 -5.47
N PHE A 367 7.56 16.61 -5.27
CA PHE A 367 6.82 16.77 -4.03
C PHE A 367 6.04 15.52 -3.66
N SER A 368 5.82 15.34 -2.36
CA SER A 368 4.72 14.54 -1.82
C SER A 368 3.81 15.43 -0.98
N TRP A 369 2.53 15.09 -0.95
CA TRP A 369 1.52 15.81 -0.20
C TRP A 369 0.51 14.86 0.42
N ARG A 370 -0.28 15.35 1.37
CA ARG A 370 -1.43 14.62 1.93
C ARG A 370 -2.70 15.38 1.65
N ILE A 371 -3.81 14.66 1.66
CA ILE A 371 -5.14 15.24 1.80
C ILE A 371 -5.50 15.26 3.29
N ASP A 372 -6.14 16.32 3.77
CA ASP A 372 -6.52 16.45 5.17
C ASP A 372 -7.34 15.24 5.60
N ALA A 373 -6.93 14.62 6.71
CA ALA A 373 -7.62 13.46 7.26
C ALA A 373 -8.83 13.89 8.10
N ASP A 374 -8.91 15.14 8.52
CA ASP A 374 -10.06 15.64 9.26
C ASP A 374 -11.25 15.82 8.31
N LEU A 375 -12.33 15.07 8.58
CA LEU A 375 -13.51 15.03 7.72
C LEU A 375 -14.22 16.38 7.63
N GLU A 376 -14.22 17.19 8.71
CA GLU A 376 -14.85 18.50 8.70
C GLU A 376 -14.07 19.49 7.84
N ARG A 377 -12.74 19.53 8.01
CA ARG A 377 -11.88 20.40 7.21
C ARG A 377 -11.86 19.97 5.75
N TRP A 378 -11.83 18.66 5.49
CA TRP A 378 -11.94 18.12 4.13
C TRP A 378 -13.28 18.50 3.48
N GLN A 379 -14.41 18.28 4.15
CA GLN A 379 -15.74 18.66 3.66
C GLN A 379 -15.82 20.17 3.38
N SER A 380 -15.38 20.99 4.33
CA SER A 380 -15.44 22.46 4.21
C SER A 380 -14.63 22.97 3.01
N ALA A 381 -13.43 22.42 2.79
CA ALA A 381 -12.60 22.77 1.63
C ALA A 381 -13.31 22.43 0.32
N ILE A 382 -13.85 21.21 0.19
CA ILE A 382 -14.56 20.79 -1.02
C ILE A 382 -15.81 21.63 -1.28
N GLU A 383 -16.56 21.97 -0.23
CA GLU A 383 -17.74 22.84 -0.32
C GLU A 383 -17.40 24.27 -0.75
N ALA A 384 -16.23 24.77 -0.34
CA ALA A 384 -15.68 26.06 -0.78
C ALA A 384 -15.06 26.01 -2.20
N GLY A 385 -14.93 24.82 -2.80
CA GLY A 385 -14.25 24.65 -4.09
C GLY A 385 -12.71 24.74 -3.99
N GLU A 386 -12.19 24.50 -2.79
CA GLU A 386 -10.77 24.49 -2.49
C GLU A 386 -10.22 23.05 -2.45
N GLU A 387 -8.91 22.91 -2.59
CA GLU A 387 -8.25 21.61 -2.46
C GLU A 387 -7.84 21.33 -1.01
N PRO A 388 -8.21 20.17 -0.45
CA PRO A 388 -7.87 19.80 0.92
C PRO A 388 -6.42 19.30 1.08
N ILE A 389 -5.46 19.88 0.35
CA ILE A 389 -4.04 19.48 0.43
C ILE A 389 -3.40 20.04 1.70
N VAL A 390 -2.80 19.15 2.49
CA VAL A 390 -2.03 19.47 3.70
C VAL A 390 -0.67 18.77 3.68
N GLY A 391 0.33 19.38 4.31
CA GLY A 391 1.65 18.74 4.53
C GLY A 391 2.40 18.43 3.23
N LEU A 392 2.87 19.47 2.56
CA LEU A 392 3.72 19.39 1.37
C LEU A 392 5.19 19.19 1.76
N VAL A 393 5.84 18.18 1.20
CA VAL A 393 7.27 17.93 1.34
C VAL A 393 7.95 17.89 -0.02
N ARG A 394 9.19 18.33 -0.08
CA ARG A 394 10.07 18.26 -1.25
C ARG A 394 10.94 17.00 -1.16
N HIS A 395 11.04 16.29 -2.27
CA HIS A 395 11.87 15.12 -2.40
C HIS A 395 13.37 15.45 -2.50
N PRO A 396 14.25 14.54 -2.08
CA PRO A 396 15.69 14.68 -2.30
C PRO A 396 16.03 14.59 -3.80
N PRO A 397 17.19 15.16 -4.23
CA PRO A 397 17.62 15.12 -5.63
C PRO A 397 17.79 13.69 -6.16
N PHE A 398 18.11 12.73 -5.28
CA PHE A 398 18.32 11.33 -5.62
C PHE A 398 17.03 10.47 -5.62
N ARG A 399 15.84 11.08 -5.58
CA ARG A 399 14.54 10.35 -5.55
C ARG A 399 14.43 9.30 -6.65
N ALA A 400 14.81 9.65 -7.88
CA ALA A 400 14.71 8.74 -9.03
C ALA A 400 15.58 7.49 -8.84
N ALA A 401 16.84 7.66 -8.39
CA ALA A 401 17.73 6.55 -8.08
C ALA A 401 17.18 5.69 -6.94
N SER A 402 16.67 6.31 -5.86
CA SER A 402 16.06 5.57 -4.73
C SER A 402 14.82 4.77 -5.14
N ALA A 403 13.98 5.33 -6.01
CA ALA A 403 12.81 4.64 -6.55
C ALA A 403 13.21 3.45 -7.45
N ALA A 404 14.26 3.61 -8.27
CA ALA A 404 14.77 2.53 -9.11
C ALA A 404 15.42 1.40 -8.27
N ILE A 405 16.13 1.74 -7.18
CA ILE A 405 16.64 0.77 -6.20
C ILE A 405 15.49 -0.01 -5.56
N THR A 406 14.47 0.70 -5.06
CA THR A 406 13.29 0.10 -4.42
C THR A 406 12.57 -0.84 -5.38
N ALA A 407 12.29 -0.39 -6.60
CA ALA A 407 11.69 -1.22 -7.64
C ALA A 407 12.55 -2.44 -7.99
N GLY A 408 13.87 -2.28 -8.04
CA GLY A 408 14.77 -3.38 -8.37
C GLY A 408 14.69 -4.51 -7.34
N PHE A 409 14.81 -4.18 -6.06
CA PHE A 409 14.68 -5.17 -4.99
C PHE A 409 13.26 -5.75 -4.88
N GLU A 410 12.22 -4.95 -5.10
CA GLU A 410 10.84 -5.40 -5.10
C GLU A 410 10.52 -6.39 -6.23
N ASN A 411 11.13 -6.21 -7.41
CA ASN A 411 11.00 -7.18 -8.51
C ASN A 411 12.03 -8.33 -8.39
N GLY A 412 12.99 -8.24 -7.48
CA GLY A 412 14.11 -9.17 -7.34
C GLY A 412 15.18 -9.06 -8.42
N ARG A 413 15.23 -7.93 -9.13
CA ARG A 413 16.15 -7.66 -10.24
C ARG A 413 16.50 -6.17 -10.30
N LEU A 414 17.74 -5.83 -9.98
CA LEU A 414 18.28 -4.47 -9.95
C LEU A 414 19.32 -4.26 -11.04
N ASP A 415 19.13 -3.26 -11.90
CA ASP A 415 20.11 -2.86 -12.93
C ASP A 415 21.02 -1.76 -12.36
N LEU A 416 22.26 -2.12 -12.02
CA LEU A 416 23.21 -1.18 -11.41
C LEU A 416 23.60 -0.06 -12.37
N GLY A 417 23.72 -0.36 -13.67
CA GLY A 417 24.02 0.64 -14.69
C GLY A 417 22.90 1.66 -14.86
N ALA A 418 21.64 1.26 -14.69
CA ALA A 418 20.51 2.17 -14.67
C ALA A 418 20.54 3.10 -13.45
N ILE A 419 20.93 2.59 -12.28
CA ILE A 419 21.11 3.45 -11.09
C ILE A 419 22.28 4.41 -11.30
N ASP A 420 23.41 3.94 -11.83
CA ASP A 420 24.61 4.76 -12.04
C ASP A 420 24.38 5.89 -13.06
N ARG A 421 23.53 5.67 -14.07
CA ARG A 421 23.07 6.75 -14.98
C ARG A 421 22.25 7.83 -14.27
N LEU A 422 21.52 7.48 -13.21
CA LEU A 422 20.74 8.42 -12.40
C LEU A 422 21.60 9.07 -11.30
N MET A 423 22.62 8.36 -10.82
CA MET A 423 23.52 8.79 -9.77
C MET A 423 24.94 8.25 -10.03
N PRO A 424 25.77 8.99 -10.78
CA PRO A 424 27.12 8.54 -11.15
C PRO A 424 27.98 8.20 -9.94
N GLY A 425 28.71 7.09 -10.01
CA GLY A 425 29.57 6.60 -8.93
C GLY A 425 28.84 5.72 -7.90
N PHE A 426 27.53 5.49 -8.06
CA PHE A 426 26.77 4.58 -7.23
C PHE A 426 27.29 3.16 -7.29
N ALA A 427 27.56 2.63 -8.49
CA ALA A 427 28.01 1.23 -8.64
C ALA A 427 29.35 1.00 -7.92
N GLU A 428 30.30 1.91 -8.08
CA GLU A 428 31.60 1.87 -7.41
C GLU A 428 31.45 1.98 -5.90
N ARG A 429 30.73 2.99 -5.41
CA ARG A 429 30.57 3.23 -3.97
C ARG A 429 29.73 2.18 -3.27
N SER A 430 28.81 1.53 -3.96
CA SER A 430 27.98 0.45 -3.40
C SER A 430 28.65 -0.93 -3.43
N SER A 431 29.72 -1.10 -4.20
CA SER A 431 30.36 -2.39 -4.47
C SER A 431 30.63 -3.23 -3.21
N TYR A 432 31.09 -2.63 -2.11
CA TYR A 432 31.42 -3.36 -0.89
C TYR A 432 30.17 -4.01 -0.24
N LEU A 433 28.99 -3.39 -0.29
CA LEU A 433 27.74 -4.03 0.18
C LEU A 433 27.34 -5.17 -0.75
N PHE A 434 27.35 -4.94 -2.06
CA PHE A 434 26.90 -5.94 -3.01
C PHE A 434 27.84 -7.17 -3.03
N VAL A 435 29.15 -6.98 -2.91
CA VAL A 435 30.12 -8.09 -2.75
C VAL A 435 29.84 -8.86 -1.45
N ALA A 436 29.54 -8.18 -0.35
CA ALA A 436 29.20 -8.84 0.90
C ALA A 436 27.87 -9.61 0.80
N TRP A 437 26.86 -9.04 0.16
CA TRP A 437 25.56 -9.68 -0.06
C TRP A 437 25.65 -10.90 -0.98
N GLU A 438 26.46 -10.83 -2.03
CA GLU A 438 26.71 -11.98 -2.90
C GLU A 438 27.42 -13.10 -2.14
N ARG A 439 28.48 -12.79 -1.39
CA ARG A 439 29.20 -13.78 -0.57
C ARG A 439 28.31 -14.43 0.49
N ALA A 440 27.35 -13.67 1.03
CA ALA A 440 26.34 -14.19 1.96
C ALA A 440 25.19 -14.93 1.26
N GLY A 441 25.18 -15.04 -0.07
CA GLY A 441 24.13 -15.74 -0.82
C GLY A 441 22.79 -15.02 -0.86
N LEU A 442 22.74 -13.71 -0.62
CA LEU A 442 21.53 -12.88 -0.68
C LEU A 442 21.22 -12.44 -2.11
N ILE A 443 22.26 -12.28 -2.93
CA ILE A 443 22.14 -11.87 -4.32
C ILE A 443 23.08 -12.68 -5.21
N ARG A 444 22.93 -12.52 -6.51
CA ARG A 444 23.80 -13.08 -7.54
C ARG A 444 23.87 -12.11 -8.72
N TYR A 445 25.04 -12.01 -9.35
CA TYR A 445 25.19 -11.21 -10.57
C TYR A 445 24.80 -12.01 -11.81
N SER A 446 24.13 -11.33 -12.74
CA SER A 446 23.85 -11.77 -14.09
C SER A 446 24.24 -10.64 -15.05
N GLY A 447 25.53 -10.53 -15.35
CA GLY A 447 26.09 -9.35 -16.01
C GLY A 447 25.98 -8.11 -15.11
N ASP A 448 25.51 -6.99 -15.66
CA ASP A 448 25.32 -5.72 -14.92
C ASP A 448 24.06 -5.70 -14.03
N VAL A 449 23.36 -6.83 -13.95
CA VAL A 449 22.12 -6.98 -13.21
C VAL A 449 22.34 -7.83 -11.97
N VAL A 450 21.85 -7.33 -10.84
CA VAL A 450 21.79 -8.04 -9.57
C VAL A 450 20.43 -8.70 -9.41
N GLU A 451 20.39 -10.01 -9.19
CA GLU A 451 19.16 -10.74 -8.87
C GLU A 451 19.14 -11.13 -7.39
N THR A 452 17.98 -11.03 -6.75
CA THR A 452 17.82 -11.54 -5.38
C THR A 452 17.66 -13.07 -5.38
N THR A 453 18.34 -13.73 -4.45
CA THR A 453 18.03 -15.12 -4.09
C THR A 453 16.79 -15.15 -3.19
N LEU A 454 16.27 -16.34 -2.85
CA LEU A 454 15.16 -16.45 -1.90
C LEU A 454 15.46 -15.75 -0.54
N PRO A 455 16.64 -15.93 0.08
CA PRO A 455 17.09 -15.10 1.20
C PRO A 455 17.05 -13.59 0.91
N GLY A 456 17.64 -13.14 -0.19
CA GLY A 456 17.66 -11.70 -0.52
C GLY A 456 16.28 -11.11 -0.74
N ASP A 457 15.34 -11.89 -1.29
CA ASP A 457 13.94 -11.49 -1.48
C ASP A 457 13.24 -11.27 -0.13
N PHE A 458 13.48 -12.15 0.86
CA PHE A 458 12.98 -11.94 2.22
C PHE A 458 13.57 -10.66 2.85
N TRP A 459 14.86 -10.41 2.65
CA TRP A 459 15.59 -9.24 3.16
C TRP A 459 15.53 -8.01 2.26
N ALA A 460 14.71 -8.01 1.20
CA ALA A 460 14.72 -6.99 0.15
C ALA A 460 14.58 -5.55 0.67
N THR A 461 13.77 -5.33 1.72
CA THR A 461 13.61 -4.02 2.33
C THR A 461 14.86 -3.54 3.06
N THR A 462 15.63 -4.45 3.67
CA THR A 462 16.92 -4.16 4.30
C THR A 462 17.98 -3.85 3.24
N LEU A 463 18.05 -4.66 2.17
CA LEU A 463 18.99 -4.43 1.06
C LEU A 463 18.71 -3.09 0.36
N SER A 464 17.43 -2.81 0.08
CA SER A 464 16.99 -1.54 -0.52
C SER A 464 17.33 -0.34 0.37
N ALA A 465 17.19 -0.48 1.69
CA ALA A 465 17.54 0.58 2.63
C ALA A 465 19.06 0.84 2.69
N GLY A 466 19.87 -0.22 2.63
CA GLY A 466 21.34 -0.12 2.55
C GLY A 466 21.79 0.58 1.27
N ALA A 467 21.31 0.09 0.12
CA ALA A 467 21.59 0.69 -1.19
C ALA A 467 21.15 2.16 -1.27
N THR A 468 19.95 2.49 -0.78
CA THR A 468 19.48 3.88 -0.75
C THR A 468 20.30 4.79 0.18
N SER A 469 20.92 4.23 1.23
CA SER A 469 21.70 5.03 2.17
C SER A 469 23.01 5.52 1.54
N ILE A 470 23.56 4.81 0.56
CA ILE A 470 24.74 5.24 -0.23
C ILE A 470 24.45 6.49 -1.06
N LEU A 471 23.21 6.68 -1.53
CA LEU A 471 22.82 7.86 -2.32
C LEU A 471 22.95 9.18 -1.56
N GLN A 472 23.08 9.16 -0.24
CA GLN A 472 23.31 10.36 0.57
C GLN A 472 24.78 10.76 0.63
N GLU A 473 25.70 9.85 0.28
CA GLU A 473 27.14 10.08 0.32
C GLU A 473 27.71 10.50 -1.05
N LEU A 474 26.85 10.55 -2.06
CA LEU A 474 27.12 10.97 -3.44
C LEU A 474 26.45 12.33 -3.68
#